data_AF-A0A9D6CHP4-F1
#
_entry.id   AF-A0A9D6CHP4-F1
#
_cell.length_a   1.000
_cell.length_b   1.000
_cell.length_c   1.000
_cell.angle_alpha   90.00
_cell.angle_beta   90.00
_cell.angle_gamma   90.00
#
_symmetry.space_group_name_H-M   'P 1'
#
loop_
_entity.id
_entity.type
_entity.pdbx_description
1 polymer ?
#
loop_
_entity_poly.entity_id
_entity_poly.type
_entity_poly.pdbx_seq_one_letter_code
_entity_poly.pdbx_strand_id
1 'polypeptide(L)'
;MSANETTLAALVALLPDGLDDRCCIFAARPWRAGSAAAAVVVDEDFKPPAEIKERGLDYFLEVAVANEVLEAIANWQASPADRCDLLIYYAENDAYPAWIYKR
;
A
#
# COMPACT_ATOMS: atom_id res chain seq x y z
N MET A 1 -1.34 18.45 13.40
CA MET A 1 -0.88 18.37 12.00
C MET A 1 -1.67 17.25 11.37
N SER A 2 -2.76 17.54 10.65
CA SER A 2 -3.50 16.50 9.94
C SER A 2 -2.62 15.96 8.82
N ALA A 3 -2.40 14.64 8.79
CA ALA A 3 -1.76 14.01 7.65
C ALA A 3 -2.63 14.28 6.41
N ASN A 4 -2.08 14.94 5.39
CA ASN A 4 -2.80 15.24 4.15
C ASN A 4 -3.45 13.96 3.59
N GLU A 5 -4.76 13.98 3.40
CA GLU A 5 -5.48 12.91 2.70
C GLU A 5 -4.94 12.80 1.27
N THR A 6 -4.45 11.62 0.92
CA THR A 6 -3.95 11.29 -0.42
C THR A 6 -4.68 10.06 -0.96
N THR A 7 -4.30 9.60 -2.15
CA THR A 7 -4.85 8.37 -2.75
C THR A 7 -3.90 7.20 -2.59
N LEU A 8 -4.43 5.97 -2.66
CA LEU A 8 -3.62 4.76 -2.64
C LEU A 8 -2.57 4.76 -3.77
N ALA A 9 -2.96 5.14 -4.98
CA ALA A 9 -2.03 5.23 -6.12
C ALA A 9 -0.91 6.25 -5.88
N ALA A 10 -1.20 7.38 -5.23
CA ALA A 10 -0.19 8.36 -4.90
C ALA A 10 0.82 7.83 -3.88
N LEU A 11 0.41 7.06 -2.88
CA LEU A 11 1.33 6.40 -1.96
C LEU A 11 2.17 5.33 -2.66
N VAL A 12 1.55 4.50 -3.51
CA VAL A 12 2.28 3.47 -4.29
C VAL A 12 3.33 4.11 -5.20
N ALA A 13 3.05 5.27 -5.78
CA ALA A 13 4.00 6.00 -6.61
C ALA A 13 5.24 6.51 -5.84
N LEU A 14 5.16 6.64 -4.51
CA LEU A 14 6.29 6.99 -3.66
C LEU A 14 7.19 5.80 -3.35
N LEU A 15 6.71 4.56 -3.48
CA LEU A 15 7.51 3.37 -3.21
C LEU A 15 8.58 3.16 -4.30
N PRO A 16 9.72 2.50 -3.98
CA PRO A 16 10.10 2.06 -2.64
C PRO A 16 10.72 3.16 -1.76
N ASP A 17 11.30 4.20 -2.36
CA ASP A 17 12.22 5.10 -1.65
C ASP A 17 11.55 6.28 -0.90
N GLY A 18 10.26 6.53 -1.15
CA GLY A 18 9.57 7.73 -0.70
C GLY A 18 8.77 7.57 0.59
N LEU A 19 8.72 6.37 1.18
CA LEU A 19 8.05 6.08 2.45
C LEU A 19 8.99 5.32 3.40
N ASP A 20 8.84 5.54 4.70
CA ASP A 20 9.60 4.82 5.73
C ASP A 20 9.06 3.39 5.86
N ASP A 21 9.93 2.37 5.82
CA ASP A 21 9.57 0.96 5.91
C ASP A 21 8.81 0.59 7.19
N ARG A 22 8.94 1.39 8.26
CA ARG A 22 8.20 1.21 9.52
C ARG A 22 6.75 1.66 9.44
N CYS A 23 6.33 2.27 8.33
CA CYS A 23 4.95 2.69 8.14
C CYS A 23 4.05 1.53 7.70
N CYS A 24 2.78 1.63 8.08
CA CYS A 24 1.68 0.88 7.49
C CYS A 24 0.84 1.81 6.62
N ILE A 25 0.42 1.31 5.46
CA ILE A 25 -0.55 1.94 4.57
C ILE A 25 -1.95 1.53 5.02
N PHE A 26 -2.83 2.52 5.16
CA PHE A 26 -4.25 2.35 5.40
C PHE A 26 -5.02 2.96 4.23
N ALA A 27 -6.10 2.32 3.80
CA ALA A 27 -6.91 2.78 2.68
C ALA A 27 -8.40 2.50 2.89
N ALA A 28 -9.25 3.39 2.38
CA ALA A 28 -10.70 3.21 2.37
C ALA A 28 -11.09 2.03 1.47
N ARG A 29 -12.01 1.18 1.93
CA ARG A 29 -12.61 0.11 1.13
C ARG A 29 -13.70 0.67 0.18
N PRO A 30 -13.96 0.00 -0.96
CA PRO A 30 -13.15 -1.05 -1.56
C PRO A 30 -11.81 -0.51 -2.05
N TRP A 31 -10.72 -1.28 -1.91
CA TRP A 31 -9.40 -0.81 -2.32
C TRP A 31 -9.30 -0.67 -3.83
N ARG A 32 -8.95 0.54 -4.24
CA ARG A 32 -8.81 1.00 -5.63
C ARG A 32 -7.77 2.11 -5.65
N ALA A 33 -7.15 2.33 -6.81
CA ALA A 33 -6.16 3.40 -7.01
C ALA A 33 -6.58 4.76 -6.43
N GLY A 34 -7.85 5.16 -6.60
CA GLY A 34 -8.39 6.43 -6.11
C GLY A 34 -8.91 6.43 -4.67
N SER A 35 -8.75 5.33 -3.92
CA SER A 35 -9.22 5.25 -2.53
C SER A 35 -8.43 6.21 -1.66
N ALA A 36 -9.11 6.89 -0.73
CA ALA A 36 -8.44 7.67 0.30
C ALA A 36 -7.46 6.78 1.05
N ALA A 37 -6.25 7.27 1.29
CA ALA A 37 -5.20 6.51 1.93
C ALA A 37 -4.28 7.38 2.79
N ALA A 38 -3.57 6.72 3.71
CA ALA A 38 -2.55 7.32 4.55
C ALA A 38 -1.46 6.29 4.87
N ALA A 39 -0.21 6.73 4.91
CA ALA A 39 0.89 5.97 5.50
C ALA A 39 1.18 6.52 6.90
N VAL A 40 1.18 5.66 7.91
CA VAL A 40 1.44 6.05 9.29
C VAL A 40 2.41 5.07 9.95
N VAL A 41 3.27 5.60 10.81
CA VAL A 41 4.06 4.76 11.72
C VAL A 41 3.11 4.16 12.74
N VAL A 42 3.09 2.84 12.83
CA VAL A 42 2.36 2.12 13.88
C VAL A 42 3.29 1.88 15.07
N ASP A 43 2.70 1.74 16.26
CA ASP A 43 3.46 1.35 17.45
C ASP A 43 3.88 -0.13 17.39
N GLU A 44 4.66 -0.59 18.37
CA GLU A 44 5.13 -1.99 18.46
C GLU A 44 3.98 -3.01 18.55
N ASP A 45 2.77 -2.56 18.89
CA ASP A 45 1.55 -3.38 18.94
C ASP A 45 0.80 -3.41 17.60
N PHE A 46 1.32 -2.78 16.55
CA PHE A 46 0.69 -2.61 15.23
C PHE A 46 -0.70 -1.95 15.31
N LYS A 47 -0.95 -1.14 16.34
CA LYS A 47 -2.25 -0.49 16.49
C LYS A 47 -2.31 0.75 15.60
N PRO A 48 -3.33 0.88 14.73
CA PRO A 48 -3.52 2.13 14.01
C PRO A 48 -3.78 3.27 15.00
N PRO A 49 -3.19 4.45 14.78
CA PRO A 49 -3.54 5.66 15.51
C PRO A 49 -5.06 5.90 15.47
N ALA A 50 -5.63 6.47 16.53
CA ALA A 50 -7.06 6.75 16.61
C ALA A 50 -7.59 7.55 15.40
N GLU A 51 -6.77 8.48 14.89
CA GLU A 51 -7.07 9.29 13.69
C GLU A 51 -7.35 8.43 12.44
N ILE A 52 -6.70 7.28 12.28
CA ILE A 52 -6.95 6.37 11.13
C ILE A 52 -8.34 5.73 11.23
N LYS A 53 -8.73 5.30 12.45
CA LYS A 53 -10.04 4.69 12.70
C LYS A 53 -11.17 5.69 12.47
N GLU A 54 -10.99 6.92 12.94
CA GLU A 54 -11.97 8.01 12.75
C GLU A 54 -12.18 8.37 11.28
N ARG A 55 -11.16 8.16 10.43
CA ARG A 55 -11.21 8.38 8.99
C ARG A 55 -11.81 7.21 8.19
N GLY A 56 -12.17 6.10 8.85
CA GLY A 56 -12.75 4.93 8.18
C GLY A 56 -11.79 4.24 7.21
N LEU A 57 -10.48 4.32 7.45
CA LEU A 57 -9.47 3.64 6.66
C LEU A 57 -9.19 2.26 7.28
N ASP A 58 -9.10 1.24 6.43
CA ASP A 58 -8.73 -0.12 6.83
C ASP A 58 -7.26 -0.37 6.57
N TYR A 59 -6.66 -1.29 7.35
CA TYR A 59 -5.28 -1.75 7.13
C TYR A 59 -5.15 -2.30 5.71
N PHE A 60 -4.22 -1.75 4.93
CA PHE A 60 -3.95 -2.20 3.57
C PHE A 60 -2.71 -3.11 3.53
N LEU A 61 -1.54 -2.56 3.85
CA LEU A 61 -0.26 -3.29 3.84
C LEU A 61 0.83 -2.51 4.57
N GLU A 62 1.82 -3.22 5.14
CA GLU A 62 3.08 -2.63 5.59
C GLU A 62 3.91 -2.10 4.40
N VAL A 63 4.63 -0.99 4.58
CA VAL A 63 5.51 -0.44 3.53
C VAL A 63 6.63 -1.42 3.18
N ALA A 64 7.25 -2.05 4.18
CA ALA A 64 8.27 -3.09 3.95
C ALA A 64 7.73 -4.23 3.07
N VAL A 65 6.55 -4.77 3.39
CA VAL A 65 5.91 -5.83 2.60
C VAL A 65 5.53 -5.33 1.20
N ALA A 66 5.04 -4.10 1.07
CA ALA A 66 4.75 -3.53 -0.24
C ALA A 66 6.00 -3.45 -1.12
N ASN A 67 7.14 -3.09 -0.53
CA ASN A 67 8.43 -3.05 -1.21
C ASN A 67 8.86 -4.44 -1.67
N GLU A 68 8.82 -5.45 -0.79
CA GLU A 68 9.11 -6.86 -1.14
C GLU A 68 8.21 -7.38 -2.28
N VAL A 69 6.92 -7.08 -2.25
CA VAL A 69 5.98 -7.49 -3.31
C VAL A 69 6.33 -6.84 -4.64
N LEU A 70 6.76 -5.57 -4.64
CA LEU A 70 7.18 -4.87 -5.84
C LEU A 70 8.52 -5.38 -6.39
N GLU A 71 9.39 -5.95 -5.56
CA GLU A 71 10.64 -6.57 -6.03
C GLU A 71 10.38 -7.72 -7.02
N ALA A 72 9.26 -8.44 -6.88
CA ALA A 72 8.85 -9.49 -7.80
C ALA A 72 8.71 -9.01 -9.25
N ILE A 73 8.49 -7.71 -9.46
CA ILE A 73 8.36 -7.07 -10.77
C ILE A 73 9.41 -5.97 -11.00
N ALA A 74 10.47 -5.89 -10.19
CA ALA A 74 11.48 -4.81 -10.29
C ALA A 74 12.22 -4.77 -11.63
N ASN A 75 12.42 -5.93 -12.26
CA ASN A 75 13.05 -6.02 -13.59
C ASN A 75 12.08 -5.73 -14.74
N TRP A 76 10.81 -5.43 -14.44
CA TRP A 76 9.79 -5.16 -15.45
C TRP A 76 9.68 -3.66 -15.66
N GLN A 77 9.38 -3.22 -16.89
CA GLN A 77 8.88 -1.86 -17.14
C GLN A 77 7.42 -1.76 -16.71
N ALA A 78 7.14 -2.00 -15.43
CA ALA A 78 5.80 -1.93 -14.86
C ALA A 78 5.33 -0.47 -14.77
N SER A 79 4.11 -0.19 -15.21
CA SER A 79 3.50 1.12 -15.03
C SER A 79 3.11 1.35 -13.56
N PRO A 80 2.89 2.60 -13.13
CA PRO A 80 2.35 2.87 -11.80
C PRO A 80 1.00 2.17 -11.54
N ALA A 81 0.19 1.96 -12.59
CA ALA A 81 -1.06 1.23 -12.49
C ALA A 81 -0.82 -0.26 -12.19
N ASP A 82 0.11 -0.91 -12.92
CA ASP A 82 0.47 -2.32 -12.68
C ASP A 82 0.95 -2.55 -11.25
N ARG A 83 1.75 -1.63 -10.71
CA ARG A 83 2.24 -1.66 -9.33
C ARG A 83 1.09 -1.55 -8.33
N CYS A 84 0.15 -0.65 -8.56
CA CYS A 84 -1.00 -0.46 -7.69
C CYS A 84 -1.93 -1.67 -7.72
N ASP A 85 -2.23 -2.20 -8.91
CA ASP A 85 -3.08 -3.38 -9.09
C ASP A 85 -2.46 -4.63 -8.46
N LEU A 86 -1.12 -4.80 -8.56
CA LEU A 86 -0.40 -5.87 -7.88
C LEU A 86 -0.59 -5.78 -6.36
N LEU A 87 -0.33 -4.61 -5.78
CA LEU A 87 -0.44 -4.43 -4.33
C LEU A 87 -1.88 -4.60 -3.83
N ILE A 88 -2.88 -4.12 -4.59
CA ILE A 88 -4.29 -4.34 -4.26
C ILE A 88 -4.60 -5.83 -4.27
N TYR A 89 -4.19 -6.55 -5.32
CA TYR A 89 -4.40 -8.00 -5.40
C TYR A 89 -3.74 -8.72 -4.22
N TYR A 90 -2.48 -8.38 -3.93
CA TYR A 90 -1.74 -8.99 -2.83
C TYR A 90 -2.43 -8.76 -1.48
N ALA A 91 -2.82 -7.52 -1.18
CA ALA A 91 -3.51 -7.19 0.06
C ALA A 91 -4.86 -7.92 0.21
N GLU A 92 -5.58 -8.17 -0.89
CA GLU A 92 -6.87 -8.87 -0.86
C GLU A 92 -6.74 -10.40 -0.74
N ASN A 93 -5.66 -10.97 -1.27
CA ASN A 93 -5.54 -12.42 -1.45
C ASN A 93 -4.40 -13.04 -0.65
N ASP A 94 -3.54 -12.23 -0.03
CA ASP A 94 -2.29 -12.64 0.63
C ASP A 94 -1.43 -13.54 -0.30
N ALA A 95 -1.41 -13.19 -1.58
CA ALA A 95 -0.81 -13.99 -2.64
C ALA A 95 -0.50 -13.16 -3.88
N TYR A 96 0.49 -13.60 -4.67
CA TYR A 96 0.76 -13.01 -5.97
C TYR A 96 -0.31 -13.40 -6.99
N PRO A 97 -0.70 -12.48 -7.89
CA PRO A 97 -1.59 -12.82 -8.99
C PRO A 97 -0.89 -13.73 -10.00
N ALA A 98 -1.65 -14.63 -10.62
CA ALA A 98 -1.11 -15.64 -11.53
C ALA A 98 -0.35 -15.07 -12.74
N TRP A 99 -0.58 -13.81 -13.11
CA TRP A 99 0.12 -13.17 -14.22
C TRP A 99 1.59 -12.88 -13.93
N ILE A 100 2.02 -12.85 -12.66
CA ILE A 100 3.43 -12.68 -12.29
C ILE A 100 4.31 -13.82 -12.82
N TYR A 101 3.78 -15.05 -12.85
CA TYR A 101 4.54 -16.22 -13.28
C TYR A 101 4.51 -16.47 -14.79
N LYS A 102 3.80 -15.65 -15.56
CA LYS A 102 3.57 -15.87 -17.00
C LYS A 102 4.55 -15.12 -17.90
N ARG A 103 5.64 -14.55 -17.35
CA ARG A 103 6.62 -13.76 -18.09
C ARG A 103 8.04 -14.18 -17.82
#